data_AF-A0A6M2E2W9-F1
#
_entry.id   AF-A0A6M2E2W9-F1
#
_cell.length_a   1.000
_cell.length_b   1.000
_cell.length_c   1.000
_cell.angle_alpha   90.00
_cell.angle_beta   90.00
_cell.angle_gamma   90.00
#
_symmetry.space_group_name_H-M   'P 1'
#
loop_
_entity.id
_entity.type
_entity.pdbx_description
1 polymer ?
#
loop_
_entity_poly.entity_id
_entity_poly.type
_entity_poly.pdbx_seq_one_letter_code
_entity_poly.pdbx_strand_id
1 'polypeptide(L)'
;MVDTVGGCSVLLGVIAMAQDVESLYAGVKALVCVVRSNKTAQLEMDRGRGYQTLAMLLRRKKHLLNSHILHLTFSLVGTVDSGRETSAIPNIIAFQDLLCDLDVWNEAPPGELLRSLLEHLYELAAESSEKRANLKIMRDLQLVTKLLHIMSDVQVASTRQVLFSLLSVLLSGQPKANDLLIFGQFIASMLP
;
A
#
# COMPACT_ATOMS: atom_id res chain seq x y z
N MET A 1 -21.62 17.95 -0.56
CA MET A 1 -22.88 17.39 -1.07
C MET A 1 -22.53 16.58 -2.32
N VAL A 2 -22.14 15.31 -2.13
CA VAL A 2 -21.89 14.35 -3.23
C VAL A 2 -23.02 13.30 -3.28
N ASP A 3 -24.10 13.53 -2.52
CA ASP A 3 -25.24 12.63 -2.39
C ASP A 3 -26.21 12.70 -3.59
N THR A 4 -25.81 13.37 -4.67
CA THR A 4 -26.60 13.49 -5.89
C THR A 4 -25.71 13.18 -7.10
N VAL A 5 -25.90 11.97 -7.63
CA VAL A 5 -25.25 11.33 -8.79
C VAL A 5 -23.91 10.62 -8.52
N GLY A 6 -24.01 9.35 -8.09
CA GLY A 6 -23.01 8.30 -8.35
C GLY A 6 -21.81 8.16 -7.39
N GLY A 7 -21.65 9.06 -6.40
CA GLY A 7 -20.72 8.87 -5.28
C GLY A 7 -19.26 8.58 -5.70
N CYS A 8 -18.57 7.74 -4.92
CA CYS A 8 -17.20 7.32 -5.20
C CYS A 8 -17.07 6.52 -6.51
N SER A 9 -18.15 5.85 -6.94
CA SER A 9 -18.14 5.06 -8.17
C SER A 9 -17.88 5.88 -9.44
N VAL A 10 -18.33 7.14 -9.47
CA VAL A 10 -18.06 8.05 -10.60
C VAL A 10 -16.57 8.39 -10.67
N LEU A 11 -15.93 8.67 -9.54
CA LEU A 11 -14.50 8.95 -9.50
C LEU A 11 -13.67 7.72 -9.87
N LEU A 12 -14.07 6.53 -9.42
CA LEU A 12 -13.47 5.28 -9.89
C LEU A 12 -13.66 5.09 -11.40
N GLY A 13 -14.80 5.48 -11.96
CA GLY A 13 -15.05 5.53 -13.40
C GLY A 13 -14.10 6.49 -14.14
N VAL A 14 -13.90 7.71 -13.62
CA VAL A 14 -12.94 8.68 -14.18
C VAL A 14 -11.53 8.10 -14.17
N ILE A 15 -11.10 7.52 -13.04
CA ILE A 15 -9.80 6.85 -12.93
C ILE A 15 -9.69 5.71 -13.94
N ALA A 16 -10.75 4.91 -14.13
CA ALA A 16 -10.75 3.82 -15.09
C ALA A 16 -10.56 4.32 -16.54
N MET A 17 -11.09 5.49 -16.88
CA MET A 17 -10.99 6.09 -18.21
C MET A 17 -9.67 6.84 -18.47
N ALA A 18 -8.88 7.15 -17.45
CA ALA A 18 -7.61 7.86 -17.59
C ALA A 18 -6.65 7.13 -18.56
N GLN A 19 -6.05 7.85 -19.50
CA GLN A 19 -5.15 7.29 -20.52
C GLN A 19 -3.71 7.78 -20.39
N ASP A 20 -3.48 8.76 -19.52
CA ASP A 20 -2.21 9.43 -19.30
C ASP A 20 -2.00 9.68 -17.79
N VAL A 21 -0.78 10.10 -17.45
CA VAL A 21 -0.34 10.27 -16.06
C VAL A 21 -1.14 11.39 -15.38
N GLU A 22 -1.39 12.48 -16.09
CA GLU A 22 -2.06 13.68 -15.59
C GLU A 22 -3.53 13.40 -15.26
N SER A 23 -4.25 12.72 -16.14
CA SER A 23 -5.65 12.33 -15.94
C SER A 23 -5.78 11.28 -14.83
N LEU A 24 -4.86 10.32 -14.74
CA LEU A 24 -4.82 9.37 -13.64
C LEU A 24 -4.59 10.09 -12.31
N TYR A 25 -3.60 10.99 -12.26
CA TYR A 25 -3.29 11.79 -11.08
C TYR A 25 -4.47 12.66 -10.64
N ALA A 26 -5.12 13.36 -11.57
CA ALA A 26 -6.29 14.18 -11.28
C ALA A 26 -7.45 13.34 -10.71
N GLY A 27 -7.72 12.17 -11.31
CA GLY A 27 -8.76 11.26 -10.83
C GLY A 27 -8.48 10.72 -9.44
N VAL A 28 -7.28 10.22 -9.19
CA VAL A 28 -6.86 9.70 -7.87
C VAL A 28 -6.88 10.82 -6.84
N LYS A 29 -6.40 12.02 -7.17
CA LYS A 29 -6.41 13.18 -6.26
C LYS A 29 -7.83 13.62 -5.89
N ALA A 30 -8.74 13.62 -6.85
CA ALA A 30 -10.15 13.92 -6.60
C ALA A 30 -10.77 12.87 -5.65
N LEU A 31 -10.48 11.58 -5.87
CA LEU A 31 -10.94 10.51 -4.98
C LEU A 31 -10.36 10.66 -3.57
N VAL A 32 -9.06 10.93 -3.43
CA VAL A 32 -8.42 11.24 -2.14
C VAL A 32 -9.13 12.38 -1.43
N CYS A 33 -9.37 13.49 -2.13
CA CYS A 33 -10.02 14.66 -1.56
C CYS A 33 -11.43 14.32 -1.04
N VAL A 34 -12.24 13.61 -1.82
CA VAL A 34 -13.61 13.24 -1.43
C VAL A 34 -13.62 12.25 -0.27
N VAL A 35 -12.82 11.18 -0.34
CA VAL A 35 -12.80 10.13 0.68
C VAL A 35 -12.24 10.66 2.01
N ARG A 36 -11.19 11.49 1.97
CA ARG A 36 -10.57 12.04 3.20
C ARG A 36 -11.41 13.12 3.86
N SER A 37 -12.22 13.86 3.10
CA SER A 37 -13.06 14.94 3.64
C SER A 37 -14.46 14.49 4.03
N ASN A 38 -14.88 13.26 3.68
CA ASN A 38 -16.25 12.79 3.89
C ASN A 38 -16.30 11.34 4.39
N LYS A 39 -16.72 11.17 5.66
CA LYS A 39 -16.87 9.85 6.29
C LYS A 39 -17.90 8.95 5.59
N THR A 40 -18.95 9.52 5.01
CA THR A 40 -19.93 8.76 4.22
C THR A 40 -19.29 8.17 2.97
N ALA A 41 -18.44 8.95 2.28
CA ALA A 41 -17.68 8.49 1.12
C ALA A 41 -16.66 7.40 1.50
N GLN A 42 -16.01 7.51 2.66
CA GLN A 42 -15.15 6.46 3.19
C GLN A 42 -15.93 5.15 3.42
N LEU A 43 -17.09 5.23 4.07
CA LEU A 43 -17.96 4.07 4.30
C LEU A 43 -18.49 3.46 2.99
N GLU A 44 -18.76 4.29 1.98
CA GLU A 44 -19.13 3.83 0.64
C GLU A 44 -18.00 3.03 -0.01
N MET A 45 -16.76 3.51 0.07
CA MET A 45 -15.57 2.80 -0.41
C MET A 45 -15.35 1.48 0.32
N ASP A 46 -15.54 1.45 1.65
CA ASP A 46 -15.41 0.22 2.45
C ASP A 46 -16.47 -0.81 2.04
N ARG A 47 -17.75 -0.41 1.98
CA ARG A 47 -18.88 -1.30 1.66
C ARG A 47 -18.85 -1.79 0.22
N GLY A 48 -18.46 -0.92 -0.71
CA GLY A 48 -18.44 -1.19 -2.14
C GLY A 48 -17.16 -1.86 -2.65
N ARG A 49 -16.21 -2.20 -1.77
CA ARG A 49 -14.85 -2.66 -2.15
C ARG A 49 -14.17 -1.69 -3.13
N GLY A 50 -14.36 -0.40 -2.88
CA GLY A 50 -13.85 0.68 -3.72
C GLY A 50 -12.32 0.73 -3.72
N TYR A 51 -11.67 0.46 -2.58
CA TYR A 51 -10.21 0.42 -2.51
C TYR A 51 -9.62 -0.73 -3.34
N GLN A 52 -10.21 -1.92 -3.26
CA GLN A 52 -9.81 -3.03 -4.13
C GLN A 52 -10.08 -2.75 -5.62
N THR A 53 -11.20 -2.08 -5.93
CA THR A 53 -11.48 -1.65 -7.31
C THR A 53 -10.39 -0.70 -7.79
N LEU A 54 -10.01 0.28 -6.96
CA LEU A 54 -8.90 1.19 -7.25
C LEU A 54 -7.58 0.42 -7.44
N ALA A 55 -7.25 -0.53 -6.56
CA ALA A 55 -6.05 -1.36 -6.68
C ALA A 55 -5.99 -2.08 -8.04
N MET A 56 -7.12 -2.67 -8.47
CA MET A 56 -7.24 -3.32 -9.77
C MET A 56 -7.06 -2.34 -10.94
N LEU A 57 -7.60 -1.12 -10.83
CA LEU A 57 -7.40 -0.07 -11.84
C LEU A 57 -5.94 0.38 -11.92
N LEU A 58 -5.28 0.59 -10.78
CA LEU A 58 -3.85 0.94 -10.71
C LEU A 58 -2.99 -0.18 -11.31
N ARG A 59 -3.30 -1.44 -11.02
CA ARG A 59 -2.62 -2.60 -11.61
C ARG A 59 -2.71 -2.62 -13.13
N ARG A 60 -3.90 -2.37 -13.69
CA ARG A 60 -4.09 -2.28 -15.15
C ARG A 60 -3.36 -1.09 -15.77
N LYS A 61 -3.09 -0.06 -14.98
CA LYS A 61 -2.44 1.20 -15.39
C LYS A 61 -1.04 1.34 -14.80
N LYS A 62 -0.36 0.24 -14.52
CA LYS A 62 1.00 0.24 -13.90
C LYS A 62 2.02 1.10 -14.64
N HIS A 63 1.87 1.25 -15.95
CA HIS A 63 2.72 2.09 -16.81
C HIS A 63 2.53 3.60 -16.61
N LEU A 64 1.45 4.01 -15.95
CA LEU A 64 1.14 5.41 -15.61
C LEU A 64 1.47 5.75 -14.15
N LEU A 65 1.87 4.76 -13.35
CA LEU A 65 2.19 4.98 -11.94
C LEU A 65 3.51 5.72 -11.80
N ASN A 66 3.59 6.55 -10.77
CA ASN A 66 4.79 7.29 -10.40
C ASN A 66 4.74 7.64 -8.91
N SER A 67 5.76 8.35 -8.42
CA SER A 67 5.87 8.73 -7.01
C SER A 67 4.70 9.60 -6.54
N HIS A 68 4.13 10.44 -7.41
CA HIS A 68 2.99 11.27 -7.08
C HIS A 68 1.71 10.44 -6.86
N ILE A 69 1.47 9.42 -7.69
CA ILE A 69 0.34 8.48 -7.48
C ILE A 69 0.53 7.66 -6.21
N LEU A 70 1.75 7.20 -5.93
CA LEU A 70 2.07 6.49 -4.70
C LEU A 70 1.81 7.36 -3.46
N HIS A 71 2.24 8.62 -3.47
CA HIS A 71 1.97 9.56 -2.38
C HIS A 71 0.48 9.86 -2.20
N LEU A 72 -0.28 9.98 -3.29
CA LEU A 72 -1.74 10.09 -3.19
C LEU A 72 -2.35 8.84 -2.56
N THR A 73 -1.78 7.66 -2.83
CA THR A 73 -2.22 6.40 -2.22
C THR A 73 -1.94 6.38 -0.71
N PHE A 74 -0.76 6.84 -0.27
CA PHE A 74 -0.46 7.04 1.16
C PHE A 74 -1.45 8.01 1.82
N SER A 75 -1.77 9.12 1.14
CA SER A 75 -2.75 10.09 1.63
C SER A 75 -4.15 9.51 1.71
N LEU A 76 -4.57 8.69 0.73
CA LEU A 76 -5.88 8.00 0.73
C LEU A 76 -6.01 7.05 1.92
N VAL A 77 -4.98 6.24 2.14
CA VAL A 77 -4.91 5.30 3.28
C VAL A 77 -4.84 6.09 4.60
N GLY A 78 -4.29 7.30 4.55
CA GLY A 78 -4.18 8.21 5.68
C GLY A 78 -2.92 7.99 6.51
N THR A 79 -1.87 7.41 5.92
CA THR A 79 -0.56 7.20 6.58
C THR A 79 0.37 8.39 6.43
N VAL A 80 0.01 9.38 5.62
CA VAL A 80 0.72 10.66 5.44
C VAL A 80 -0.32 11.78 5.41
N ASP A 81 -0.14 12.81 6.23
CA ASP A 81 -0.94 14.04 6.19
C ASP A 81 -0.06 15.25 5.87
N SER A 82 -0.65 16.29 5.25
CA SER A 82 0.02 17.51 4.76
C SER A 82 0.69 18.38 5.84
N GLY A 83 0.73 17.95 7.10
CA GLY A 83 1.34 18.70 8.21
C GLY A 83 1.85 17.85 9.38
N ARG A 84 1.63 16.53 9.37
CA ARG A 84 2.20 15.55 10.30
C ARG A 84 2.25 14.20 9.59
N GLU A 85 3.38 13.51 9.64
CA GLU A 85 3.38 12.07 9.37
C GLU A 85 2.49 11.41 10.43
N THR A 86 1.38 10.82 10.00
CA THR A 86 0.51 10.08 10.90
C THR A 86 1.25 8.79 11.25
N SER A 87 1.58 8.64 12.54
CA SER A 87 2.33 7.49 13.03
C SER A 87 1.52 6.19 13.11
N ALA A 88 0.24 6.19 12.71
CA ALA A 88 -0.67 5.05 12.78
C ALA A 88 -1.19 4.67 11.38
N ILE A 89 -1.67 3.44 11.22
CA ILE A 89 -2.45 2.99 10.05
C ILE A 89 -3.95 3.18 10.35
N PRO A 90 -4.62 4.24 9.87
CA PRO A 90 -6.00 4.52 10.27
C PRO A 90 -7.03 3.73 9.45
N ASN A 91 -6.74 3.42 8.19
CA ASN A 91 -7.63 2.67 7.32
C ASN A 91 -7.00 1.33 6.91
N ILE A 92 -7.30 0.28 7.67
CA ILE A 92 -6.75 -1.06 7.45
C ILE A 92 -7.20 -1.64 6.10
N ILE A 93 -8.44 -1.39 5.66
CA ILE A 93 -8.97 -1.91 4.39
C ILE A 93 -8.21 -1.29 3.21
N ALA A 94 -8.08 0.04 3.19
CA ALA A 94 -7.31 0.74 2.17
C ALA A 94 -5.83 0.33 2.21
N PHE A 95 -5.24 0.19 3.40
CA PHE A 95 -3.85 -0.24 3.57
C PHE A 95 -3.63 -1.64 3.00
N GLN A 96 -4.54 -2.58 3.30
CA GLN A 96 -4.50 -3.94 2.78
C GLN A 96 -4.63 -3.98 1.26
N ASP A 97 -5.62 -3.29 0.71
CA ASP A 97 -5.95 -3.36 -0.72
C ASP A 97 -4.93 -2.61 -1.59
N LEU A 98 -4.39 -1.48 -1.11
CA LEU A 98 -3.56 -0.59 -1.93
C LEU A 98 -2.06 -0.69 -1.62
N LEU A 99 -1.67 -0.74 -0.34
CA LEU A 99 -0.26 -0.71 0.06
C LEU A 99 0.33 -2.11 0.27
N CYS A 100 -0.50 -3.12 0.52
CA CYS A 100 -0.07 -4.50 0.63
C CYS A 100 -0.22 -5.30 -0.68
N ASP A 101 -0.58 -4.67 -1.81
CA ASP A 101 -0.50 -5.26 -3.16
C ASP A 101 0.87 -4.89 -3.76
N LEU A 102 1.93 -5.55 -3.29
CA LEU A 102 3.31 -5.17 -3.57
C LEU A 102 3.68 -5.33 -5.06
N ASP A 103 3.03 -6.27 -5.76
CA ASP A 103 3.29 -6.55 -7.18
C ASP A 103 3.01 -5.34 -8.06
N VAL A 104 1.94 -4.59 -7.76
CA VAL A 104 1.56 -3.37 -8.47
C VAL A 104 2.69 -2.34 -8.45
N TRP A 105 3.39 -2.23 -7.33
CA TRP A 105 4.46 -1.25 -7.12
C TRP A 105 5.84 -1.76 -7.55
N ASN A 106 6.04 -3.09 -7.57
CA ASN A 106 7.26 -3.72 -8.09
C ASN A 106 7.32 -3.64 -9.62
N GLU A 107 6.21 -3.91 -10.30
CA GLU A 107 6.14 -3.96 -11.76
C GLU A 107 6.02 -2.58 -12.43
N ALA A 108 5.79 -1.53 -11.64
CA ALA A 108 5.57 -0.18 -12.13
C ALA A 108 6.89 0.57 -12.42
N PRO A 109 7.07 1.15 -13.61
CA PRO A 109 8.16 2.08 -13.88
C PRO A 109 7.92 3.42 -13.16
N PRO A 110 8.95 4.13 -12.69
CA PRO A 110 10.34 3.69 -12.54
C PRO A 110 10.47 2.71 -11.36
N GLY A 111 11.43 1.77 -11.42
CA GLY A 111 11.61 0.68 -10.43
C GLY A 111 11.97 1.10 -8.99
N GLU A 112 11.70 2.35 -8.64
CA GLU A 112 11.90 2.97 -7.33
C GLU A 112 10.60 3.02 -6.51
N LEU A 113 9.41 2.82 -7.11
CA LEU A 113 8.15 2.92 -6.38
C LEU A 113 8.02 1.88 -5.26
N LEU A 114 8.40 0.63 -5.53
CA LEU A 114 8.46 -0.40 -4.50
C LEU A 114 9.40 0.01 -3.36
N ARG A 115 10.55 0.61 -3.68
CA ARG A 115 11.50 1.05 -2.65
C ARG A 115 10.86 2.09 -1.73
N SER A 116 10.26 3.14 -2.28
CA SER A 116 9.59 4.18 -1.48
C SER A 116 8.44 3.62 -0.65
N LEU A 117 7.69 2.65 -1.20
CA LEU A 117 6.67 1.93 -0.43
C LEU A 117 7.28 1.16 0.75
N LEU A 118 8.35 0.40 0.52
CA LEU A 118 9.01 -0.38 1.57
C LEU A 118 9.65 0.52 2.65
N GLU A 119 10.22 1.65 2.26
CA GLU A 119 10.75 2.67 3.19
C GLU A 119 9.64 3.21 4.09
N HIS A 120 8.51 3.61 3.50
CA HIS A 120 7.35 4.07 4.26
C HIS A 120 6.77 2.99 5.20
N LEU A 121 6.68 1.75 4.73
CA LEU A 121 6.26 0.62 5.57
C LEU A 121 7.23 0.37 6.74
N TYR A 122 8.53 0.51 6.50
CA TYR A 122 9.55 0.41 7.54
C TYR A 122 9.42 1.53 8.58
N GLU A 123 9.27 2.78 8.16
CA GLU A 123 9.06 3.92 9.06
C GLU A 123 7.83 3.70 9.96
N LEU A 124 6.71 3.24 9.39
CA LEU A 124 5.51 2.89 10.15
C LEU A 124 5.75 1.75 11.15
N ALA A 125 6.57 0.76 10.81
CA ALA A 125 6.80 -0.43 11.64
C ALA A 125 7.91 -0.26 12.70
N ALA A 126 8.89 0.62 12.47
CA ALA A 126 10.09 0.75 13.29
C ALA A 126 10.22 2.09 14.01
N GLU A 127 9.82 3.18 13.34
CA GLU A 127 10.15 4.56 13.74
C GLU A 127 8.94 5.32 14.29
N SER A 128 7.72 4.92 13.88
CA SER A 128 6.48 5.58 14.30
C SER A 128 6.19 5.42 15.81
N SER A 129 5.43 6.37 16.37
CA SER A 129 4.97 6.28 17.77
C SER A 129 4.03 5.09 18.01
N GLU A 130 3.22 4.70 17.02
CA GLU A 130 2.29 3.57 17.08
C GLU A 130 2.88 2.28 16.50
N LYS A 131 4.21 2.18 16.40
CA LYS A 131 4.91 1.06 15.76
C LYS A 131 4.45 -0.32 16.20
N ARG A 132 4.14 -0.50 17.49
CA ARG A 132 3.63 -1.79 18.01
C ARG A 132 2.27 -2.15 17.41
N ALA A 133 1.37 -1.19 17.27
CA ALA A 133 0.06 -1.40 16.68
C ALA A 133 0.18 -1.63 15.16
N ASN A 134 0.96 -0.80 14.47
CA ASN A 134 1.19 -0.93 13.03
C ASN A 134 1.83 -2.27 12.67
N LEU A 135 2.85 -2.69 13.41
CA LEU A 135 3.53 -3.96 13.22
C LEU A 135 2.58 -5.14 13.45
N LYS A 136 1.65 -5.06 14.42
CA LYS A 136 0.58 -6.05 14.58
C LYS A 136 -0.34 -6.09 13.35
N ILE A 137 -0.81 -4.94 12.87
CA ILE A 137 -1.66 -4.83 11.68
C ILE A 137 -0.97 -5.46 10.46
N MET A 138 0.29 -5.10 10.20
CA MET A 138 1.06 -5.63 9.06
C MET A 138 1.23 -7.16 9.14
N ARG A 139 1.46 -7.73 10.32
CA ARG A 139 1.49 -9.18 10.54
C ARG A 139 0.12 -9.83 10.37
N ASP A 140 -0.94 -9.18 10.81
CA ASP A 140 -2.32 -9.65 10.61
C ASP A 140 -2.67 -9.68 9.12
N LEU A 141 -2.15 -8.72 8.34
CA LEU A 141 -2.29 -8.63 6.88
C LEU A 141 -1.29 -9.49 6.08
N GLN A 142 -0.58 -10.41 6.75
CA GLN A 142 0.35 -11.36 6.13
C GLN A 142 1.51 -10.68 5.36
N LEU A 143 1.97 -9.51 5.80
CA LEU A 143 3.01 -8.77 5.07
C LEU A 143 4.33 -9.54 4.98
N VAL A 144 4.68 -10.36 5.97
CA VAL A 144 5.87 -11.23 5.92
C VAL A 144 5.82 -12.16 4.71
N THR A 145 4.71 -12.88 4.53
CA THR A 145 4.51 -13.80 3.40
C THR A 145 4.60 -13.07 2.07
N LYS A 146 3.99 -11.89 1.97
CA LYS A 146 3.98 -11.07 0.75
C LYS A 146 5.38 -10.56 0.39
N LEU A 147 6.16 -10.12 1.38
CA LEU A 147 7.54 -9.68 1.17
C LEU A 147 8.44 -10.83 0.71
N LEU A 148 8.28 -12.02 1.29
CA LEU A 148 9.02 -13.22 0.86
C LEU A 148 8.65 -13.65 -0.56
N HIS A 149 7.39 -13.49 -0.96
CA HIS A 149 6.93 -13.83 -2.31
C HIS A 149 7.62 -12.98 -3.39
N ILE A 150 7.67 -11.66 -3.22
CA ILE A 150 8.27 -10.77 -4.21
C ILE A 150 9.81 -10.76 -4.16
N MET A 151 10.42 -11.38 -3.13
CA MET A 151 11.84 -11.20 -2.83
C MET A 151 12.76 -11.68 -3.96
N SER A 152 12.37 -12.73 -4.68
CA SER A 152 13.12 -13.22 -5.86
C SER A 152 13.12 -12.22 -7.02
N ASP A 153 12.10 -11.38 -7.09
CA ASP A 153 11.84 -10.50 -8.23
C ASP A 153 12.53 -9.14 -8.03
N VAL A 154 12.85 -8.78 -6.79
CA VAL A 154 13.56 -7.54 -6.46
C VAL A 154 15.05 -7.68 -6.78
N GLN A 155 15.45 -7.25 -7.97
CA GLN A 155 16.86 -7.31 -8.40
C GLN A 155 17.72 -6.20 -7.79
N VAL A 156 17.14 -5.01 -7.61
CA VAL A 156 17.85 -3.81 -7.12
C VAL A 156 18.33 -4.03 -5.68
N ALA A 157 19.64 -3.97 -5.48
CA ALA A 157 20.28 -4.27 -4.18
C ALA A 157 19.80 -3.34 -3.06
N SER A 158 19.65 -2.06 -3.37
CA SER A 158 19.23 -1.05 -2.40
C SER A 158 17.78 -1.30 -1.95
N THR A 159 16.88 -1.70 -2.85
CA THR A 159 15.50 -2.09 -2.51
C THR A 159 15.45 -3.36 -1.67
N ARG A 160 16.28 -4.36 -2.00
CA ARG A 160 16.43 -5.58 -1.19
C ARG A 160 16.88 -5.28 0.24
N GLN A 161 17.80 -4.34 0.44
CA GLN A 161 18.24 -3.94 1.78
C GLN A 161 17.06 -3.42 2.62
N VAL A 162 16.22 -2.54 2.07
CA VAL A 162 15.03 -2.04 2.78
C VAL A 162 14.04 -3.18 3.05
N LEU A 163 13.83 -4.07 2.08
CA LEU A 163 12.99 -5.26 2.24
C LEU A 163 13.47 -6.13 3.42
N PHE A 164 14.77 -6.41 3.51
CA PHE A 164 15.34 -7.19 4.61
C PHE A 164 15.23 -6.47 5.95
N SER A 165 15.45 -5.15 5.98
CA SER A 165 15.25 -4.35 7.20
C SER A 165 13.79 -4.43 7.68
N LEU A 166 12.82 -4.30 6.77
CA LEU A 166 11.40 -4.44 7.09
C LEU A 166 11.05 -5.85 7.56
N LEU A 167 11.54 -6.90 6.88
CA LEU A 167 11.36 -8.29 7.32
C LEU A 167 11.94 -8.52 8.72
N SER A 168 13.13 -7.99 9.00
CA SER A 168 13.77 -8.08 10.32
C SER A 168 12.89 -7.45 11.40
N VAL A 169 12.36 -6.25 11.16
CA VAL A 169 11.43 -5.59 12.09
C VAL A 169 10.15 -6.41 12.27
N LEU A 170 9.56 -6.89 11.17
CA LEU A 170 8.34 -7.71 11.21
C LEU A 170 8.56 -9.06 11.90
N LEU A 171 9.77 -9.62 11.90
CA LEU A 171 10.09 -10.88 12.59
C LEU A 171 10.65 -10.66 14.01
N SER A 172 10.97 -9.43 14.39
CA SER A 172 11.53 -9.11 15.71
C SER A 172 10.53 -9.21 16.87
N GLY A 173 11.03 -9.38 18.10
CA GLY A 173 10.21 -9.43 19.31
C GLY A 173 9.45 -10.76 19.46
N GLN A 174 8.14 -10.73 19.24
CA GLN A 174 7.27 -11.92 19.27
C GLN A 174 6.58 -12.13 17.91
N PRO A 175 7.28 -12.69 16.92
CA PRO A 175 6.67 -13.02 15.63
C PRO A 175 5.60 -14.10 15.79
N LYS A 176 4.63 -14.16 14.87
CA LYS A 176 3.68 -15.28 14.88
C LYS A 176 4.40 -16.57 14.51
N ALA A 177 3.97 -17.69 15.08
CA ALA A 177 4.52 -19.00 14.73
C ALA A 177 4.44 -19.28 13.21
N ASN A 178 3.35 -18.82 12.56
CA ASN A 178 3.19 -18.92 11.12
C ASN A 178 4.22 -18.10 10.34
N ASP A 179 4.56 -16.90 10.80
CA ASP A 179 5.56 -16.03 10.15
C ASP A 179 6.95 -16.69 10.18
N LEU A 180 7.30 -17.29 11.33
CA LEU A 180 8.55 -18.05 11.49
C LEU A 180 8.57 -19.31 10.62
N LEU A 181 7.45 -20.03 10.53
CA LEU A 181 7.34 -21.24 9.73
C LEU A 181 7.50 -20.94 8.24
N ILE A 182 6.81 -19.93 7.72
CA ILE A 182 6.92 -19.50 6.31
C ILE A 182 8.33 -19.01 6.02
N PHE A 183 8.92 -18.23 6.92
CA PHE A 183 10.31 -17.78 6.77
C PHE A 183 11.29 -18.95 6.75
N GLY A 184 11.12 -19.95 7.63
CA GLY A 184 11.95 -21.16 7.63
C GLY A 184 11.78 -21.99 6.36
N GLN A 185 10.55 -22.18 5.88
CA GLN A 185 10.27 -22.83 4.60
C GLN A 185 10.92 -22.10 3.43
N PHE A 186 10.85 -20.76 3.45
CA PHE A 186 11.50 -19.93 2.45
C PHE A 186 13.02 -20.17 2.46
N ILE A 187 13.68 -20.08 3.62
CA ILE A 187 15.14 -20.34 3.72
C ILE A 187 15.47 -21.75 3.21
N ALA A 188 14.71 -22.76 3.63
CA ALA A 188 14.93 -24.14 3.20
C ALA A 188 14.82 -24.28 1.67
N SER A 189 13.90 -23.55 1.03
CA SER A 189 13.74 -23.56 -0.42
C SER A 189 14.88 -22.87 -1.18
N MET A 190 15.69 -22.06 -0.49
CA MET A 190 16.87 -21.39 -1.05
C MET A 190 18.17 -22.20 -0.89
N LEU A 191 18.10 -23.38 -0.24
CA LEU A 191 19.25 -24.28 -0.11
C LEU A 191 19.46 -25.06 -1.42
N PRO A 192 20.73 -25.27 -1.84
CA PRO A 192 21.08 -25.98 -3.07
C PRO A 192 20.85 -27.50 -3.00
#